data_AF-A0AAV5YW89-F1
#
_entry.id   AF-A0AAV5YW89-F1
#
_cell.length_a   1.000
_cell.length_b   1.000
_cell.length_c   1.000
_cell.angle_alpha   90.00
_cell.angle_beta   90.00
_cell.angle_gamma   90.00
#
_symmetry.space_group_name_H-M   'P 1'
#
loop_
_entity.id
_entity.type
_entity.pdbx_description
1 polymer ?
#
loop_
_entity_poly.entity_id
_entity_poly.type
_entity_poly.pdbx_seq_one_letter_code
_entity_poly.pdbx_strand_id
1 'polypeptide(L)'
;MGSNPAHVARACCEVVRDDLRRRLPSAETIVFGPDLADSNDAPVPRLRARGAHFFWVAVPLGGVSFWDAHAGVVVDPVTLAGTAGIHRSRGSEETFRLFATLGPLFQERRLTHYISEAADEEQWIGAPHDLSTASGVAEACRELAAILTDARGRLA
;
A
#
# COMPACT_ATOMS: atom_id res chain seq x y z
N MET A 1 22.88 16.88 -13.56
CA MET A 1 22.94 16.15 -12.27
C MET A 1 21.61 15.44 -12.14
N GLY A 2 21.56 14.14 -12.43
CA GLY A 2 20.32 13.37 -12.33
C GLY A 2 19.98 13.12 -10.87
N SER A 3 18.72 13.34 -10.50
CA SER A 3 18.17 13.01 -9.19
C SER A 3 18.39 11.52 -8.91
N ASN A 4 18.83 11.16 -7.70
CA ASN A 4 18.91 9.76 -7.28
C ASN A 4 17.50 9.12 -7.38
N PRO A 5 17.31 7.99 -8.08
CA PRO A 5 16.00 7.34 -8.23
C PRO A 5 15.26 7.13 -6.90
N ALA A 6 15.99 6.80 -5.82
CA ALA A 6 15.42 6.66 -4.48
C ALA A 6 14.84 7.98 -3.93
N HIS A 7 15.47 9.11 -4.24
CA HIS A 7 14.98 10.43 -3.85
C HIS A 7 13.68 10.77 -4.60
N VAL A 8 13.63 10.49 -5.90
CA VAL A 8 12.43 10.74 -6.72
C VAL A 8 11.26 9.87 -6.25
N ALA A 9 11.50 8.59 -6.00
CA ALA A 9 10.48 7.68 -5.49
C ALA A 9 9.96 8.11 -4.10
N ARG A 10 10.84 8.56 -3.20
CA ARG A 10 10.45 9.13 -1.90
C ARG A 10 9.55 10.35 -2.10
N ALA A 11 9.91 11.29 -2.97
CA ALA A 11 9.10 12.47 -3.25
C ALA A 11 7.71 12.09 -3.80
N CYS A 12 7.61 11.08 -4.69
CA CYS A 12 6.33 10.55 -5.13
C CYS A 12 5.48 10.03 -3.95
N CYS A 13 6.09 9.27 -3.02
CA CYS A 13 5.39 8.84 -1.81
C CYS A 13 4.89 10.04 -0.98
N GLU A 14 5.69 11.11 -0.85
CA GLU A 14 5.28 12.31 -0.08
C GLU A 14 4.03 12.96 -0.68
N VAL A 15 3.99 13.12 -2.02
CA VAL A 15 2.82 13.67 -2.72
C VAL A 15 1.59 12.77 -2.56
N VAL A 16 1.76 11.45 -2.66
CA VAL A 16 0.67 10.47 -2.40
C VAL A 16 0.15 10.60 -0.97
N ARG A 17 1.05 10.64 0.03
CA ARG A 17 0.67 10.80 1.43
C ARG A 17 -0.14 12.08 1.66
N ASP A 18 0.31 13.20 1.09
CA ASP A 18 -0.35 14.48 1.25
C ASP A 18 -1.71 14.53 0.53
N ASP A 19 -1.85 13.87 -0.64
CA ASP A 19 -3.15 13.73 -1.29
C ASP A 19 -4.10 12.85 -0.48
N LEU A 20 -3.63 11.74 0.09
CA LEU A 20 -4.43 10.88 0.97
C LEU A 20 -4.90 11.60 2.23
N ARG A 21 -4.04 12.41 2.87
CA ARG A 21 -4.41 13.25 4.03
C ARG A 21 -5.56 14.21 3.74
N ARG A 22 -5.70 14.67 2.50
CA ARG A 22 -6.82 15.55 2.09
C ARG A 22 -8.12 14.78 1.84
N ARG A 23 -8.03 13.48 1.56
CA ARG A 23 -9.18 12.63 1.17
C ARG A 23 -9.74 11.81 2.33
N LEU A 24 -8.87 11.33 3.20
CA LEU A 24 -9.23 10.44 4.30
C LEU A 24 -9.61 11.25 5.54
N PRO A 25 -10.41 10.66 6.47
CA PRO A 25 -10.71 11.30 7.74
C PRO A 25 -9.43 11.72 8.48
N SER A 26 -9.47 12.84 9.21
CA SER A 26 -8.28 13.36 9.90
C SER A 26 -7.71 12.45 10.99
N ALA A 27 -8.53 11.54 11.52
CA ALA A 27 -8.12 10.54 12.50
C ALA A 27 -7.39 9.34 11.88
N GLU A 28 -7.30 9.29 10.54
CA GLU A 28 -6.70 8.16 9.83
C GLU A 28 -5.20 8.06 10.09
N THR A 29 -4.75 6.85 10.42
CA THR A 29 -3.31 6.57 10.53
C THR A 29 -2.76 6.24 9.15
N ILE A 30 -1.88 7.10 8.64
CA ILE A 30 -1.17 6.86 7.38
C ILE A 30 0.28 6.49 7.71
N VAL A 31 0.65 5.26 7.38
CA VAL A 31 2.00 4.73 7.53
C VAL A 31 2.81 5.06 6.30
N PHE A 32 3.99 5.64 6.52
CA PHE A 32 4.87 6.10 5.46
C PHE A 32 6.10 5.19 5.37
N GLY A 33 6.11 4.30 4.39
CA GLY A 33 7.19 3.32 4.20
C GLY A 33 8.59 3.92 4.20
N PRO A 34 8.85 5.06 3.51
CA PRO A 34 10.20 5.61 3.46
C PRO A 34 10.75 6.08 4.82
N ASP A 35 9.91 6.38 5.80
CA ASP A 35 10.36 6.70 7.17
C ASP A 35 10.67 5.43 7.97
N LEU A 36 10.13 4.29 7.57
CA LEU A 36 10.41 2.98 8.18
C LEU A 36 11.62 2.28 7.57
N ALA A 37 12.11 2.72 6.40
CA ALA A 37 13.16 2.06 5.64
C ALA A 37 14.41 1.69 6.48
N ASP A 38 14.77 2.57 7.42
CA ASP A 38 15.94 2.44 8.31
C ASP A 38 15.58 2.05 9.76
N SER A 39 14.30 1.79 10.05
CA SER A 39 13.85 1.38 11.38
C SER A 39 14.43 0.00 11.77
N ASN A 40 14.56 -0.22 13.09
CA ASN A 40 14.89 -1.52 13.68
C ASN A 40 13.64 -2.24 14.24
N ASP A 41 12.46 -1.67 14.07
CA ASP A 41 11.21 -2.29 14.49
C ASP A 41 10.98 -3.60 13.71
N ALA A 42 10.59 -4.67 14.39
CA ALA A 42 10.11 -5.85 13.71
C ALA A 42 8.85 -5.46 12.90
N PRO A 43 8.73 -5.77 11.59
CA PRO A 43 9.50 -6.71 10.76
C PRO A 43 10.56 -6.08 9.82
N VAL A 44 10.85 -4.78 9.93
CA VAL A 44 11.64 -4.01 8.96
C VAL A 44 13.01 -4.63 8.63
N PRO A 45 13.86 -5.05 9.60
CA PRO A 45 15.14 -5.66 9.27
C PRO A 45 15.03 -6.91 8.38
N ARG A 46 14.01 -7.74 8.62
CA ARG A 46 13.75 -8.95 7.82
C ARG A 46 13.34 -8.59 6.39
N LEU A 47 12.46 -7.61 6.23
CA LEU A 47 12.00 -7.13 4.93
C LEU A 47 13.16 -6.55 4.11
N ARG A 48 14.00 -5.74 4.76
CA ARG A 48 15.22 -5.18 4.16
C ARG A 48 16.18 -6.29 3.70
N ALA A 49 16.41 -7.30 4.54
CA ALA A 49 17.26 -8.44 4.20
C ALA A 49 16.73 -9.27 3.02
N ARG A 50 15.41 -9.30 2.79
CA ARG A 50 14.76 -9.94 1.63
C ARG A 50 14.71 -9.05 0.38
N GLY A 51 15.25 -7.83 0.45
CA GLY A 51 15.26 -6.88 -0.67
C GLY A 51 13.93 -6.17 -0.91
N ALA A 52 13.03 -6.13 0.09
CA ALA A 52 11.82 -5.31 -0.02
C ALA A 52 12.19 -3.82 -0.10
N HIS A 53 11.54 -3.09 -1.01
CA HIS A 53 11.63 -1.63 -1.02
C HIS A 53 10.55 -1.02 -0.14
N PHE A 54 10.80 0.21 0.31
CA PHE A 54 9.94 0.91 1.25
C PHE A 54 9.23 2.11 0.61
N PHE A 55 9.17 2.16 -0.72
CA PHE A 55 8.47 3.21 -1.46
C PHE A 55 6.98 2.89 -1.54
N TRP A 56 6.27 3.15 -0.46
CA TRP A 56 4.83 2.96 -0.36
C TRP A 56 4.22 3.85 0.70
N VAL A 57 2.91 4.08 0.58
CA VAL A 57 2.09 4.78 1.58
C VAL A 57 0.88 3.90 1.87
N ALA A 58 0.65 3.56 3.13
CA ALA A 58 -0.35 2.57 3.51
C ALA A 58 -1.18 3.00 4.70
N VAL A 59 -2.35 2.39 4.83
CA VAL A 59 -3.36 2.66 5.84
C VAL A 59 -3.83 1.32 6.42
N PRO A 60 -3.88 1.14 7.75
CA PRO A 60 -4.39 -0.08 8.37
C PRO A 60 -5.84 -0.33 7.99
N LEU A 61 -6.23 -1.59 7.77
CA LEU A 61 -7.65 -1.91 7.55
C LEU A 61 -8.49 -1.81 8.83
N GLY A 62 -7.86 -2.01 9.99
CA GLY A 62 -8.53 -2.19 11.28
C GLY A 62 -8.76 -3.67 11.60
N GLY A 63 -9.06 -3.98 12.87
CA GLY A 63 -9.33 -5.35 13.34
C GLY A 63 -8.09 -6.23 13.53
N VAL A 64 -7.02 -6.00 12.76
CA VAL A 64 -5.74 -6.72 12.83
C VAL A 64 -4.54 -5.76 12.84
N SER A 65 -3.34 -6.29 13.09
CA SER A 65 -2.09 -5.52 13.01
C SER A 65 -1.88 -4.92 11.61
N PHE A 66 -1.28 -3.73 11.54
CA PHE A 66 -0.90 -3.08 10.27
C PHE A 66 -0.04 -3.99 9.38
N TRP A 67 0.93 -4.70 9.98
CA TRP A 67 1.82 -5.60 9.25
C TRP A 67 1.13 -6.87 8.75
N ASP A 68 -0.06 -7.17 9.29
CA ASP A 68 -0.85 -8.32 8.89
C ASP A 68 -1.87 -7.98 7.82
N ALA A 69 -2.49 -6.80 7.88
CA ALA A 69 -3.33 -6.31 6.79
C ALA A 69 -3.41 -4.78 6.70
N HIS A 70 -3.22 -4.28 5.49
CA HIS A 70 -3.32 -2.86 5.17
C HIS A 70 -3.73 -2.67 3.70
N ALA A 71 -4.12 -1.45 3.34
CA ALA A 71 -4.24 -1.04 1.96
C ALA A 71 -3.27 0.11 1.70
N GLY A 72 -2.69 0.19 0.51
CA GLY A 72 -1.68 1.20 0.22
C GLY A 72 -1.49 1.46 -1.26
N VAL A 73 -0.69 2.48 -1.55
CA VAL A 73 -0.10 2.71 -2.86
C VAL A 73 1.37 2.32 -2.80
N VAL A 74 1.77 1.36 -3.62
CA VAL A 74 3.18 0.98 -3.81
C VAL A 74 3.72 1.74 -5.02
N VAL A 75 4.91 2.33 -4.87
CA VAL A 75 5.60 3.08 -5.92
C VAL A 75 6.76 2.25 -6.44
N ASP A 76 6.76 1.99 -7.74
CA ASP A 76 7.92 1.46 -8.44
C ASP A 76 9.01 2.55 -8.52
N PRO A 77 10.19 2.36 -7.89
CA PRO A 77 11.22 3.39 -7.85
C PRO A 77 11.95 3.62 -9.19
N VAL A 78 11.75 2.75 -10.17
CA VAL A 78 12.34 2.85 -11.51
C VAL A 78 11.39 3.57 -12.45
N THR A 79 10.12 3.16 -12.47
CA THR A 79 9.13 3.67 -13.43
C THR A 79 8.27 4.80 -12.88
N LEU A 80 8.23 4.97 -11.56
CA LEU A 80 7.29 5.84 -10.83
C LEU A 80 5.82 5.46 -11.05
N ALA A 81 5.56 4.24 -11.53
CA ALA A 81 4.22 3.67 -11.54
C ALA A 81 3.75 3.41 -10.10
N GLY A 82 2.51 3.79 -9.82
CA GLY A 82 1.85 3.60 -8.53
C GLY A 82 0.70 2.62 -8.64
N THR A 83 0.67 1.61 -7.79
CA THR A 83 -0.45 0.66 -7.72
C THR A 83 -1.13 0.76 -6.36
N ALA A 84 -2.43 1.09 -6.37
CA ALA A 84 -3.26 1.01 -5.19
C ALA A 84 -3.72 -0.43 -4.97
N GLY A 85 -3.75 -0.90 -3.73
CA GLY A 85 -4.13 -2.27 -3.44
C GLY A 85 -4.30 -2.57 -1.97
N ILE A 86 -4.57 -3.84 -1.69
CA ILE A 86 -4.78 -4.39 -0.36
C ILE A 86 -3.89 -5.62 -0.16
N HIS A 87 -3.30 -5.70 1.02
CA HIS A 87 -2.14 -6.54 1.31
C HIS A 87 -2.41 -7.35 2.58
N ARG A 88 -1.95 -8.60 2.59
CA ARG A 88 -1.87 -9.39 3.83
C ARG A 88 -0.56 -10.12 3.98
N SER A 89 -0.16 -10.31 5.24
CA SER A 89 0.91 -11.23 5.60
C SER A 89 0.57 -12.67 5.21
N ARG A 90 1.56 -13.40 4.69
CA ARG A 90 1.43 -14.83 4.42
C ARG A 90 1.58 -15.62 5.72
N GLY A 91 0.65 -16.54 5.98
CA GLY A 91 0.73 -17.47 7.12
C GLY A 91 -0.05 -17.06 8.37
N SER A 92 -0.81 -15.96 8.34
CA SER A 92 -1.78 -15.66 9.40
C SER A 92 -3.16 -16.24 9.06
N GLU A 93 -3.68 -17.12 9.93
CA GLU A 93 -5.04 -17.67 9.79
C GLU A 93 -6.09 -16.56 9.93
N GLU A 94 -5.83 -15.57 10.78
CA GLU A 94 -6.70 -14.41 10.97
C GLU A 94 -6.82 -13.58 9.70
N THR A 95 -5.69 -13.29 9.02
CA THR A 95 -5.72 -12.56 7.75
C THR A 95 -6.37 -13.37 6.64
N PHE A 96 -6.25 -14.70 6.66
CA PHE A 96 -6.94 -15.56 5.72
C PHE A 96 -8.46 -15.44 5.85
N ARG A 97 -9.01 -15.51 7.08
CA ARG A 97 -10.44 -15.35 7.31
C ARG A 97 -10.93 -13.94 6.92
N LEU A 98 -10.16 -12.91 7.26
CA LEU A 98 -10.46 -11.53 6.90
C LEU A 98 -10.55 -11.37 5.38
N PHE A 99 -9.60 -11.93 4.62
CA PHE A 99 -9.56 -11.80 3.16
C PHE A 99 -10.58 -12.68 2.44
N ALA A 100 -11.06 -13.76 3.06
CA ALA A 100 -12.20 -14.51 2.54
C ALA A 100 -13.45 -13.62 2.43
N THR A 101 -13.69 -12.73 3.41
CA THR A 101 -14.78 -11.74 3.39
C THR A 101 -14.59 -10.68 2.29
N LEU A 102 -13.34 -10.35 1.97
CA LEU A 102 -12.99 -9.34 0.96
C LEU A 102 -12.95 -9.88 -0.47
N GLY A 103 -13.08 -11.19 -0.68
CA GLY A 103 -13.06 -11.83 -2.00
C GLY A 103 -13.93 -11.13 -3.06
N PRO A 104 -15.20 -10.79 -2.79
CA PRO A 104 -16.04 -10.08 -3.76
C PRO A 104 -15.52 -8.68 -4.13
N LEU A 105 -14.93 -7.95 -3.18
CA LEU A 105 -14.31 -6.64 -3.44
C LEU A 105 -13.21 -6.75 -4.49
N PHE A 106 -12.37 -7.78 -4.40
CA PHE A 106 -11.27 -7.99 -5.34
C PHE A 106 -11.80 -8.18 -6.76
N GLN A 107 -12.91 -8.89 -6.91
CA GLN A 107 -13.55 -9.12 -8.22
C GLN A 107 -14.22 -7.86 -8.75
N GLU A 108 -15.01 -7.16 -7.93
CA GLU A 108 -15.73 -5.94 -8.30
C GLU A 108 -14.77 -4.83 -8.74
N ARG A 109 -13.64 -4.71 -8.04
CA ARG A 109 -12.58 -3.74 -8.32
C ARG A 109 -11.57 -4.23 -9.37
N ARG A 110 -11.71 -5.47 -9.86
CA ARG A 110 -10.78 -6.11 -10.82
C ARG A 110 -9.32 -6.08 -10.36
N LEU A 111 -9.11 -6.31 -9.06
CA LEU A 111 -7.77 -6.34 -8.50
C LEU A 111 -7.05 -7.62 -8.93
N THR A 112 -5.80 -7.45 -9.36
CA THR A 112 -4.93 -8.55 -9.76
C THR A 112 -4.20 -9.09 -8.54
N HIS A 113 -4.27 -10.40 -8.35
CA HIS A 113 -3.55 -11.07 -7.27
C HIS A 113 -2.08 -11.28 -7.65
N TYR A 114 -1.18 -10.94 -6.73
CA TYR A 114 0.26 -11.12 -6.84
C TYR A 114 0.87 -11.47 -5.47
N ILE A 115 1.94 -12.26 -5.48
CA ILE A 115 2.68 -12.66 -4.28
C ILE A 115 4.03 -11.95 -4.25
N SER A 116 4.26 -11.17 -3.20
CA SER A 116 5.55 -10.53 -2.95
C SER A 116 6.41 -11.42 -2.05
N GLU A 117 7.35 -12.15 -2.67
CA GLU A 117 8.34 -12.92 -1.91
C GLU A 117 9.28 -12.02 -1.09
N ALA A 118 9.52 -10.78 -1.51
CA ALA A 118 10.34 -9.85 -0.74
C ALA A 118 9.61 -9.34 0.51
N ALA A 119 8.32 -9.01 0.37
CA ALA A 119 7.50 -8.50 1.47
C ALA A 119 6.91 -9.62 2.36
N ASP A 120 6.93 -10.87 1.90
CA ASP A 120 6.24 -11.99 2.56
C ASP A 120 4.70 -11.82 2.58
N GLU A 121 4.17 -11.26 1.49
CA GLU A 121 2.77 -10.82 1.40
C GLU A 121 2.06 -11.40 0.19
N GLU A 122 0.74 -11.56 0.32
CA GLU A 122 -0.20 -11.62 -0.80
C GLU A 122 -0.82 -10.23 -1.00
N GLN A 123 -0.94 -9.80 -2.25
CA GLN A 123 -1.43 -8.47 -2.61
C GLN A 123 -2.47 -8.56 -3.71
N TRP A 124 -3.51 -7.74 -3.60
CA TRP A 124 -4.52 -7.53 -4.64
C TRP A 124 -4.45 -6.07 -5.05
N ILE A 125 -3.92 -5.83 -6.25
CA ILE A 125 -3.57 -4.49 -6.72
C ILE A 125 -4.36 -4.10 -7.96
N GLY A 126 -4.66 -2.82 -8.08
CA GLY A 126 -5.33 -2.22 -9.22
C GLY A 126 -4.40 -1.97 -10.40
N ALA A 127 -4.87 -1.11 -11.30
CA ALA A 127 -4.08 -0.68 -12.45
C ALA A 127 -2.93 0.25 -12.00
N PRO A 128 -1.77 0.22 -12.70
CA PRO A 128 -0.71 1.18 -12.45
C PRO A 128 -1.10 2.58 -12.95
N HIS A 129 -0.76 3.59 -12.16
CA HIS A 129 -0.93 5.01 -12.50
C HIS A 129 0.42 5.72 -12.53
N ASP A 130 0.60 6.70 -13.42
CA ASP A 130 1.84 7.47 -13.51
C ASP A 130 1.92 8.53 -12.38
N LEU A 131 2.69 8.23 -11.33
CA LEU A 131 2.85 9.12 -10.17
C LEU A 131 3.83 10.28 -10.41
N SER A 132 4.42 10.39 -11.61
CA SER A 132 5.14 11.61 -12.00
C SER A 132 4.18 12.76 -12.32
N THR A 133 2.88 12.48 -12.44
CA THR A 133 1.83 13.46 -12.75
C THR A 133 0.85 13.64 -11.58
N ALA A 134 0.33 14.86 -11.43
CA ALA A 134 -0.69 15.13 -10.41
C ALA A 134 -2.00 14.35 -10.66
N SER A 135 -2.35 14.11 -11.93
CA SER A 135 -3.52 13.30 -12.31
C SER A 135 -3.36 11.86 -11.86
N GLY A 136 -2.22 11.22 -12.14
CA GLY A 136 -1.98 9.83 -11.75
C GLY A 136 -1.91 9.65 -10.24
N VAL A 137 -1.31 10.60 -9.50
CA VAL A 137 -1.40 10.59 -8.02
C VAL A 137 -2.84 10.66 -7.55
N ALA A 138 -3.63 11.59 -8.11
CA ALA A 138 -5.02 11.76 -7.70
C ALA A 138 -5.88 10.53 -8.04
N GLU A 139 -5.59 9.82 -9.13
CA GLU A 139 -6.23 8.57 -9.53
C GLU A 139 -5.90 7.43 -8.56
N ALA A 140 -4.61 7.18 -8.30
CA ALA A 140 -4.17 6.18 -7.35
C ALA A 140 -4.76 6.41 -5.95
N CYS A 141 -4.80 7.68 -5.49
CA CYS A 141 -5.35 8.01 -4.18
C CYS A 141 -6.88 7.87 -4.12
N ARG A 142 -7.60 8.17 -5.21
CA ARG A 142 -9.06 7.91 -5.30
C ARG A 142 -9.34 6.41 -5.25
N GLU A 143 -8.55 5.63 -5.98
CA GLU A 143 -8.68 4.18 -5.99
C GLU A 143 -8.43 3.58 -4.61
N LEU A 144 -7.33 3.96 -3.94
CA LEU A 144 -7.04 3.51 -2.58
C LEU A 144 -8.15 3.89 -1.59
N ALA A 145 -8.63 5.13 -1.62
CA ALA A 145 -9.71 5.57 -0.72
C ALA A 145 -11.01 4.77 -0.92
N ALA A 146 -11.29 4.39 -2.17
CA ALA A 146 -12.44 3.58 -2.52
C ALA A 146 -12.27 2.12 -2.08
N ILE A 147 -11.08 1.54 -2.24
CA ILE A 147 -10.72 0.21 -1.68
C ILE A 147 -10.89 0.21 -0.16
N LEU A 148 -10.37 1.22 0.53
CA LEU A 148 -10.46 1.34 1.99
C LEU A 148 -11.91 1.43 2.47
N THR A 149 -12.72 2.27 1.82
CA THR A 149 -14.15 2.42 2.14
C THR A 149 -14.90 1.09 2.01
N ASP A 150 -14.75 0.42 0.86
CA ASP A 150 -15.45 -0.84 0.61
C ASP A 150 -14.96 -1.96 1.53
N ALA A 151 -13.65 -2.07 1.75
CA ALA A 151 -13.07 -3.10 2.59
C ALA A 151 -13.59 -2.96 4.02
N ARG A 152 -13.53 -1.75 4.60
CA ARG A 152 -14.02 -1.49 5.95
C ARG A 152 -15.52 -1.67 6.08
N GLY A 153 -16.30 -1.29 5.06
CA GLY A 153 -17.74 -1.51 5.03
C GLY A 153 -18.13 -3.00 5.06
N ARG A 154 -17.24 -3.90 4.61
CA ARG A 154 -17.45 -5.35 4.64
C ARG A 154 -16.91 -6.02 5.91
N LEU A 155 -16.01 -5.35 6.63
CA LEU A 155 -15.39 -5.87 7.85
C LEU A 155 -16.05 -5.37 9.13
N ALA A 156 -16.94 -4.38 9.04
CA ALA A 156 -17.80 -3.90 10.11
C ALA A 156 -18.99 -4.83 10.35
#